data_AF-A0A8I1UT20-F1
#
_entry.id   AF-A0A8I1UT20-F1
#
_cell.length_a   1.000
_cell.length_b   1.000
_cell.length_c   1.000
_cell.angle_alpha   90.00
_cell.angle_beta   90.00
_cell.angle_gamma   90.00
#
_symmetry.space_group_name_H-M   'P 1'
#
loop_
_entity.id
_entity.type
_entity.pdbx_description
1 polymer ?
#
loop_
_entity_poly.entity_id
_entity_poly.type
_entity_poly.pdbx_seq_one_letter_code
_entity_poly.pdbx_strand_id
1 'polypeptide(L)'
;MERLALLKSLTFGTQIAEDETNELATYFVQTDQWTRIFEGQIDIIRGEKGAGKSAIYATLLDKSGQLFDKGIIVVAAENLRGATVFKDLVAEPPTSEAEFIVLWKLYIVTIVAQQLRDFDVKDDNTAMVTRALEDAKLLEAEFSLARVLRSVHEYAKRLVRAEAVEGGLTFDPTTGIPVGVTGRIVLKEPSSDERRLGAVSVDGLFTALDATLTRNGLKVWVLFDRLDVAFIENHDLEANALRALVRAYADVRNIGNIGLKIFLREDIWNRITEAGFREASHLIRYVVLDWTPPSLLNLIMRRLLSNRTLVDEFGIDADSVLQNAGKQQEMFDRFFPRQVEEGKRKGTTFNWLISRCADATKKTAPRELVHLLNCIRDQEIKRLEQGGNAPLGDQLFDTSVFKLALPTVSDARLVQYLYAEYPKQKPFLEKLDRQKAEQTPESLSDLWALDRAAAIAKARELVDLGFFEQRGTKDEPTFWVPFLYRDALSLVQGKADNDDE
;
A
#
# COMPACT_ATOMS: atom_id res chain seq x y z
N MET A 1 -33.34 9.32 -19.64
CA MET A 1 -32.53 8.44 -20.51
C MET A 1 -33.07 7.01 -20.38
N GLU A 2 -32.89 6.11 -21.35
CA GLU A 2 -33.24 4.70 -21.12
C GLU A 2 -32.32 4.13 -20.02
N ARG A 3 -32.85 3.40 -19.04
CA ARG A 3 -32.10 2.94 -17.85
C ARG A 3 -30.81 2.21 -18.22
N LEU A 4 -30.85 1.42 -19.29
CA LEU A 4 -29.69 0.72 -19.83
C LEU A 4 -28.59 1.67 -20.30
N ALA A 5 -28.93 2.74 -21.02
CA ALA A 5 -27.96 3.73 -21.49
C ALA A 5 -27.32 4.50 -20.32
N LEU A 6 -28.12 4.84 -19.29
CA LEU A 6 -27.59 5.43 -18.07
C LEU A 6 -26.57 4.49 -17.41
N LEU A 7 -26.94 3.22 -17.15
CA LEU A 7 -26.05 2.23 -16.53
C LEU A 7 -24.75 2.01 -17.31
N LYS A 8 -24.81 1.99 -18.65
CA LYS A 8 -23.63 1.90 -19.50
C LYS A 8 -22.70 3.12 -19.41
N SER A 9 -23.25 4.28 -19.07
CA SER A 9 -22.45 5.50 -18.84
C SER A 9 -21.94 5.65 -17.41
N LEU A 10 -22.50 4.88 -16.46
CA LEU A 10 -22.13 4.95 -15.05
C LEU A 10 -20.82 4.22 -14.77
N THR A 11 -19.95 4.84 -13.99
CA THR A 11 -18.73 4.23 -13.46
C THR A 11 -18.62 4.41 -11.95
N PHE A 12 -18.16 3.38 -11.25
CA PHE A 12 -17.69 3.51 -9.87
C PHE A 12 -16.17 3.68 -9.79
N GLY A 13 -15.49 3.87 -10.93
CA GLY A 13 -14.03 3.84 -11.06
C GLY A 13 -13.48 2.42 -11.07
N THR A 14 -12.16 2.29 -10.96
CA THR A 14 -11.46 1.00 -10.98
C THR A 14 -11.03 0.58 -9.56
N GLN A 15 -10.72 -0.71 -9.42
CA GLN A 15 -10.20 -1.26 -8.17
C GLN A 15 -8.67 -1.05 -8.01
N ILE A 16 -8.00 -0.59 -9.07
CA ILE A 16 -6.54 -0.39 -9.15
C ILE A 16 -6.28 1.12 -9.30
N ALA A 17 -5.79 1.76 -8.24
CA ALA A 17 -5.57 3.20 -8.22
C ALA A 17 -4.62 3.72 -9.33
N GLU A 18 -3.64 2.90 -9.73
CA GLU A 18 -2.68 3.22 -10.82
C GLU A 18 -3.35 3.30 -12.21
N ASP A 19 -4.49 2.63 -12.38
CA ASP A 19 -5.26 2.62 -13.64
C ASP A 19 -6.27 3.77 -13.71
N GLU A 20 -6.66 4.36 -12.56
CA GLU A 20 -7.63 5.46 -12.47
C GLU A 20 -7.03 6.81 -12.06
N THR A 21 -5.70 7.01 -12.14
CA THR A 21 -5.01 8.19 -11.58
C THR A 21 -5.62 9.54 -12.01
N ASN A 22 -6.05 9.66 -13.29
CA ASN A 22 -6.67 10.89 -13.82
C ASN A 22 -8.08 11.15 -13.26
N GLU A 23 -8.84 10.10 -12.95
CA GLU A 23 -10.22 10.20 -12.48
C GLU A 23 -10.29 10.21 -10.96
N LEU A 24 -9.33 9.58 -10.28
CA LEU A 24 -9.24 9.46 -8.83
C LEU A 24 -9.35 10.81 -8.13
N ALA A 25 -8.70 11.85 -8.67
CA ALA A 25 -8.74 13.21 -8.12
C ALA A 25 -10.16 13.79 -8.03
N THR A 26 -11.09 13.32 -8.88
CA THR A 26 -12.47 13.84 -8.95
C THR A 26 -13.38 13.34 -7.84
N TYR A 27 -13.12 12.14 -7.29
CA TYR A 27 -13.91 11.54 -6.21
C TYR A 27 -13.08 11.17 -4.97
N PHE A 28 -11.82 11.57 -4.92
CA PHE A 28 -10.96 11.37 -3.76
C PHE A 28 -11.57 12.03 -2.50
N VAL A 29 -11.65 11.27 -1.41
CA VAL A 29 -12.17 11.77 -0.13
C VAL A 29 -11.08 12.60 0.56
N GLN A 30 -11.23 13.93 0.58
CA GLN A 30 -10.37 14.80 1.39
C GLN A 30 -10.75 14.66 2.87
N THR A 31 -10.17 13.65 3.53
CA THR A 31 -10.28 13.46 4.97
C THR A 31 -9.29 14.34 5.73
N ASP A 32 -9.46 14.48 7.05
CA ASP A 32 -8.43 15.08 7.92
C ASP A 32 -7.07 14.38 7.73
N GLN A 33 -7.08 13.05 7.59
CA GLN A 33 -5.87 12.27 7.33
C GLN A 33 -5.17 12.74 6.04
N TRP A 34 -5.92 12.93 4.96
CA TRP A 34 -5.38 13.48 3.71
C TRP A 34 -4.80 14.89 3.92
N THR A 35 -5.54 15.80 4.55
CA THR A 35 -5.09 17.17 4.80
C THR A 35 -3.77 17.17 5.57
N ARG A 36 -3.67 16.35 6.62
CA ARG A 36 -2.44 16.22 7.42
C ARG A 36 -1.28 15.60 6.64
N ILE A 37 -1.54 14.69 5.71
CA ILE A 37 -0.51 14.17 4.78
C ILE A 37 -0.05 15.29 3.84
N PHE A 38 -0.99 16.03 3.23
CA PHE A 38 -0.74 17.10 2.26
C PHE A 38 -0.06 18.33 2.87
N GLU A 39 -0.28 18.59 4.15
CA GLU A 39 0.44 19.62 4.93
C GLU A 39 1.78 19.12 5.47
N GLY A 40 2.11 17.86 5.20
CA GLY A 40 3.37 17.25 5.62
C GLY A 40 3.40 16.84 7.09
N GLN A 41 2.30 16.88 7.83
CA GLN A 41 2.23 16.48 9.25
C GLN A 41 2.39 14.96 9.45
N ILE A 42 2.03 14.16 8.44
CA ILE A 42 2.14 12.69 8.43
C ILE A 42 3.19 12.25 7.43
N ASP A 43 4.09 11.37 7.86
CA ASP A 43 5.20 10.82 7.07
C ASP A 43 5.00 9.33 6.75
N ILE A 44 4.29 8.59 7.62
CA ILE A 44 4.07 7.15 7.43
C ILE A 44 2.58 6.86 7.27
N ILE A 45 2.21 6.24 6.16
CA ILE A 45 0.84 5.89 5.82
C ILE A 45 0.71 4.37 5.86
N ARG A 46 0.06 3.87 6.90
CA ARG A 46 -0.18 2.45 7.11
C ARG A 46 -1.59 2.07 6.68
N GLY A 47 -1.78 0.83 6.27
CA GLY A 47 -3.13 0.28 6.05
C GLY A 47 -3.10 -1.09 5.42
N GLU A 48 -4.21 -1.80 5.50
CA GLU A 48 -4.37 -3.09 4.86
C GLU A 48 -4.34 -2.97 3.32
N LYS A 49 -4.20 -4.09 2.62
CA LYS A 49 -4.18 -4.08 1.15
C LYS A 49 -5.60 -3.81 0.63
N GLY A 50 -5.71 -2.83 -0.26
CA GLY A 50 -7.00 -2.28 -0.70
C GLY A 50 -7.51 -1.10 0.14
N ALA A 51 -6.81 -0.67 1.20
CA ALA A 51 -7.22 0.46 2.05
C ALA A 51 -7.04 1.85 1.42
N GLY A 52 -6.50 1.96 0.20
CA GLY A 52 -6.35 3.26 -0.49
C GLY A 52 -4.97 3.93 -0.36
N LYS A 53 -3.92 3.20 0.05
CA LYS A 53 -2.53 3.71 0.10
C LYS A 53 -2.07 4.25 -1.26
N SER A 54 -2.18 3.43 -2.30
CA SER A 54 -1.80 3.82 -3.67
C SER A 54 -2.68 4.94 -4.23
N ALA A 55 -3.91 5.10 -3.73
CA ALA A 55 -4.75 6.24 -4.07
C ALA A 55 -4.19 7.56 -3.48
N ILE A 56 -3.76 7.56 -2.23
CA ILE A 56 -3.07 8.71 -1.61
C ILE A 56 -1.75 8.99 -2.34
N TYR A 57 -0.97 7.95 -2.63
CA TYR A 57 0.29 8.06 -3.37
C TYR A 57 0.09 8.74 -4.73
N ALA A 58 -0.84 8.22 -5.53
CA ALA A 58 -1.18 8.77 -6.84
C ALA A 58 -1.68 10.22 -6.74
N THR A 59 -2.50 10.53 -5.73
CA THR A 59 -3.04 11.89 -5.52
C THR A 59 -1.95 12.88 -5.11
N LEU A 60 -0.92 12.46 -4.35
CA LEU A 60 0.24 13.32 -4.04
C LEU A 60 1.03 13.69 -5.30
N LEU A 61 1.19 12.73 -6.22
CA LEU A 61 1.89 12.96 -7.48
C LEU A 61 1.07 13.82 -8.45
N ASP A 62 -0.24 13.57 -8.56
CA ASP A 62 -1.16 14.40 -9.34
C ASP A 62 -1.16 15.86 -8.86
N LYS A 63 -1.11 16.06 -7.54
CA LYS A 63 -1.02 17.39 -6.92
C LYS A 63 0.41 17.92 -6.76
N SER A 64 1.39 17.35 -7.47
CA SER A 64 2.79 17.80 -7.44
C SER A 64 2.92 19.28 -7.80
N GLY A 65 2.14 19.80 -8.74
CA GLY A 65 2.11 21.24 -9.07
C GLY A 65 1.68 22.12 -7.89
N GLN A 66 0.61 21.73 -7.18
CA GLN A 66 0.13 22.46 -5.99
C GLN A 66 1.13 22.38 -4.82
N LEU A 67 1.88 21.28 -4.72
CA LEU A 67 2.95 21.12 -3.75
C LEU A 67 4.17 21.96 -4.14
N PHE A 68 4.49 22.04 -5.43
CA PHE A 68 5.56 22.87 -5.95
C PHE A 68 5.30 24.37 -5.71
N ASP A 69 4.05 24.83 -5.84
CA ASP A 69 3.65 26.20 -5.46
C ASP A 69 3.90 26.51 -3.97
N LYS A 70 3.96 25.46 -3.12
CA LYS A 70 4.34 25.53 -1.70
C LYS A 70 5.83 25.30 -1.45
N GLY A 71 6.65 25.25 -2.52
CA GLY A 71 8.07 24.95 -2.47
C GLY A 71 8.41 23.47 -2.22
N ILE A 72 7.49 22.53 -2.49
CA ILE A 72 7.69 21.10 -2.24
C ILE A 72 7.81 20.34 -3.55
N ILE A 73 8.99 19.76 -3.81
CA ILE A 73 9.25 18.84 -4.91
C ILE A 73 8.89 17.42 -4.45
N VAL A 74 8.04 16.72 -5.20
CA VAL A 74 7.62 15.36 -4.90
C VAL A 74 8.31 14.40 -5.84
N VAL A 75 8.97 13.36 -5.30
CA VAL A 75 9.68 12.36 -6.08
C VAL A 75 9.30 10.95 -5.67
N ALA A 76 9.01 10.11 -6.66
CA ALA A 76 8.75 8.69 -6.48
C ALA A 76 10.07 7.92 -6.30
N ALA A 77 10.19 7.16 -5.21
CA ALA A 77 11.33 6.27 -4.97
C ALA A 77 11.20 4.91 -5.70
N GLU A 78 10.14 4.71 -6.46
CA GLU A 78 9.88 3.50 -7.22
C GLU A 78 9.10 3.78 -8.50
N ASN A 79 8.97 2.75 -9.35
CA ASN A 79 8.18 2.83 -10.57
C ASN A 79 6.69 2.60 -10.27
N LEU A 80 5.87 3.59 -10.60
CA LEU A 80 4.40 3.52 -10.54
C LEU A 80 3.78 2.39 -11.37
N ARG A 81 4.46 1.95 -12.43
CA ARG A 81 3.96 0.90 -13.33
C ARG A 81 5.06 -0.13 -13.59
N GLY A 82 4.64 -1.39 -13.69
CA GLY A 82 5.54 -2.51 -13.97
C GLY A 82 6.22 -3.09 -12.73
N ALA A 83 7.38 -3.69 -12.92
CA ALA A 83 8.13 -4.36 -11.87
C ALA A 83 8.68 -3.34 -10.85
N THR A 84 8.55 -3.67 -9.56
CA THR A 84 9.18 -2.86 -8.50
C THR A 84 10.69 -2.81 -8.68
N VAL A 85 11.25 -1.64 -8.37
CA VAL A 85 12.68 -1.35 -8.45
C VAL A 85 13.46 -2.22 -7.45
N PHE A 86 12.83 -2.61 -6.35
CA PHE A 86 13.47 -3.31 -5.24
C PHE A 86 13.69 -4.81 -5.47
N LYS A 87 13.22 -5.41 -6.59
CA LYS A 87 13.38 -6.85 -6.87
C LYS A 87 14.84 -7.30 -6.87
N ASP A 88 15.74 -6.44 -7.33
CA ASP A 88 17.17 -6.77 -7.43
C ASP A 88 17.82 -6.98 -6.04
N LEU A 89 17.22 -6.44 -4.97
CA LEU A 89 17.67 -6.67 -3.59
C LEU A 89 17.39 -8.09 -3.10
N VAL A 90 16.58 -8.87 -3.80
CA VAL A 90 16.33 -10.28 -3.42
C VAL A 90 17.32 -11.23 -4.06
N ALA A 91 17.78 -10.92 -5.27
CA ALA A 91 18.76 -11.74 -5.97
C ALA A 91 20.11 -11.76 -5.22
N GLU A 92 20.55 -10.59 -4.77
CA GLU A 92 21.69 -10.44 -3.86
C GLU A 92 21.25 -9.55 -2.69
N PRO A 93 20.83 -10.11 -1.55
CA PRO A 93 20.46 -9.29 -0.41
C PRO A 93 21.67 -8.67 0.28
N PRO A 94 21.53 -7.43 0.80
CA PRO A 94 22.48 -6.90 1.77
C PRO A 94 22.70 -7.89 2.91
N THR A 95 23.96 -8.01 3.32
CA THR A 95 24.40 -9.03 4.27
C THR A 95 24.22 -8.64 5.73
N SER A 96 23.87 -7.39 5.99
CA SER A 96 23.65 -6.85 7.33
C SER A 96 22.66 -5.69 7.35
N GLU A 97 22.08 -5.41 8.51
CA GLU A 97 21.21 -4.24 8.72
C GLU A 97 21.96 -2.91 8.46
N ALA A 98 23.24 -2.83 8.83
CA ALA A 98 24.08 -1.66 8.56
C ALA A 98 24.22 -1.38 7.05
N GLU A 99 24.40 -2.43 6.25
CA GLU A 99 24.45 -2.33 4.79
C GLU A 99 23.12 -1.80 4.21
N PHE A 100 21.98 -2.26 4.73
CA PHE A 100 20.67 -1.72 4.35
C PHE A 100 20.50 -0.24 4.72
N ILE A 101 20.93 0.19 5.92
CA ILE A 101 20.82 1.60 6.33
C ILE A 101 21.61 2.50 5.38
N VAL A 102 22.85 2.11 5.05
CA VAL A 102 23.71 2.84 4.12
C VAL A 102 23.10 2.87 2.72
N LEU A 103 22.57 1.75 2.25
CA LEU A 103 21.87 1.63 0.98
C LEU A 103 20.70 2.62 0.91
N TRP A 104 19.82 2.64 1.92
CA TRP A 104 18.67 3.56 1.93
C TRP A 104 19.09 5.02 1.94
N LYS A 105 20.05 5.38 2.79
CA LYS A 105 20.58 6.75 2.85
C LYS A 105 21.15 7.21 1.52
N LEU A 106 22.02 6.41 0.89
CA LEU A 106 22.61 6.74 -0.40
C LEU A 106 21.57 6.78 -1.53
N TYR A 107 20.58 5.89 -1.50
CA TYR A 107 19.49 5.87 -2.47
C TYR A 107 18.69 7.18 -2.41
N ILE A 108 18.31 7.60 -1.20
CA ILE A 108 17.60 8.87 -0.96
C ILE A 108 18.43 10.06 -1.43
N VAL A 109 19.70 10.15 -1.01
CA VAL A 109 20.60 11.26 -1.41
C VAL A 109 20.73 11.33 -2.93
N THR A 110 20.89 10.19 -3.60
CA THR A 110 21.08 10.14 -5.06
C THR A 110 19.82 10.61 -5.79
N ILE A 111 18.63 10.18 -5.33
CA ILE A 111 17.36 10.63 -5.90
C ILE A 111 17.17 12.14 -5.69
N VAL A 112 17.40 12.64 -4.48
CA VAL A 112 17.27 14.07 -4.17
C VAL A 112 18.24 14.90 -5.01
N ALA A 113 19.50 14.47 -5.14
CA ALA A 113 20.50 15.14 -5.95
C ALA A 113 20.13 15.16 -7.44
N GLN A 114 19.60 14.05 -7.98
CA GLN A 114 19.07 14.01 -9.34
C GLN A 114 17.93 15.02 -9.52
N GLN A 115 16.98 15.09 -8.58
CA GLN A 115 15.88 16.05 -8.68
C GLN A 115 16.38 17.50 -8.66
N LEU A 116 17.33 17.86 -7.81
CA LEU A 116 17.92 19.20 -7.83
C LEU A 116 18.61 19.51 -9.16
N ARG A 117 19.26 18.52 -9.77
CA ARG A 117 19.84 18.64 -11.13
C ARG A 117 18.75 18.87 -12.18
N ASP A 118 17.65 18.12 -12.14
CA ASP A 118 16.55 18.23 -13.11
C ASP A 118 15.84 19.60 -13.03
N PHE A 119 15.75 20.18 -11.83
CA PHE A 119 15.19 21.53 -11.59
C PHE A 119 16.23 22.66 -11.77
N ASP A 120 17.43 22.36 -12.24
CA ASP A 120 18.55 23.29 -12.42
C ASP A 120 18.93 24.09 -11.16
N VAL A 121 18.75 23.50 -9.98
CA VAL A 121 19.12 24.12 -8.70
C VAL A 121 20.64 24.01 -8.51
N LYS A 122 21.32 25.15 -8.58
CA LYS A 122 22.79 25.24 -8.57
C LYS A 122 23.31 26.08 -7.42
N ASP A 123 24.20 25.48 -6.64
CA ASP A 123 25.07 26.14 -5.66
C ASP A 123 26.32 25.27 -5.38
N ASP A 124 27.23 25.77 -4.55
CA ASP A 124 28.47 25.05 -4.22
C ASP A 124 28.20 23.69 -3.56
N ASN A 125 27.14 23.59 -2.77
CA ASN A 125 26.74 22.35 -2.08
C ASN A 125 26.24 21.29 -3.05
N THR A 126 25.36 21.65 -3.99
CA THR A 126 24.88 20.76 -5.05
C THR A 126 25.99 20.33 -5.99
N ALA A 127 26.92 21.23 -6.31
CA ALA A 127 28.12 20.88 -7.08
C ALA A 127 29.00 19.85 -6.34
N MET A 128 29.21 20.05 -5.04
CA MET A 128 29.96 19.11 -4.19
C MET A 128 29.27 17.75 -4.11
N VAL A 129 27.96 17.70 -3.84
CA VAL A 129 27.18 16.46 -3.74
C VAL A 129 27.17 15.73 -5.08
N THR A 130 26.91 16.46 -6.17
CA THR A 130 26.92 15.90 -7.53
C THR A 130 28.26 15.25 -7.86
N ARG A 131 29.37 15.95 -7.59
CA ARG A 131 30.71 15.42 -7.84
C ARG A 131 31.00 14.18 -7.00
N ALA A 132 30.62 14.18 -5.72
CA ALA A 132 30.81 13.03 -4.85
C ALA A 132 30.04 11.79 -5.34
N LEU A 133 28.80 11.99 -5.81
CA LEU A 133 27.97 10.91 -6.36
C LEU A 133 28.45 10.43 -7.73
N GLU A 134 28.93 11.33 -8.60
CA GLU A 134 29.54 11.00 -9.89
C GLU A 134 30.85 10.22 -9.73
N ASP A 135 31.73 10.66 -8.82
CA ASP A 135 32.97 9.96 -8.47
C ASP A 135 32.67 8.54 -7.94
N ALA A 136 31.56 8.37 -7.24
CA ALA A 136 31.06 7.09 -6.74
C ALA A 136 30.27 6.26 -7.78
N LYS A 137 30.07 6.79 -9.00
CA LYS A 137 29.24 6.21 -10.07
C LYS A 137 27.78 5.96 -9.66
N LEU A 138 27.26 6.80 -8.76
CA LEU A 138 25.88 6.75 -8.29
C LEU A 138 24.96 7.66 -9.11
N LEU A 139 25.50 8.74 -9.69
CA LEU A 139 24.74 9.75 -10.43
C LEU A 139 25.26 9.87 -11.88
N GLU A 140 24.87 8.92 -12.73
CA GLU A 140 25.31 8.85 -14.14
C GLU A 140 24.37 9.62 -15.09
N ALA A 141 24.79 9.82 -16.35
CA ALA A 141 24.01 10.55 -17.36
C ALA A 141 22.68 9.87 -17.73
N GLU A 142 22.64 8.53 -17.73
CA GLU A 142 21.42 7.75 -17.91
C GLU A 142 20.80 7.41 -16.56
N PHE A 143 19.75 8.12 -16.16
CA PHE A 143 19.08 7.91 -14.89
C PHE A 143 17.93 6.90 -15.01
N SER A 144 17.96 5.87 -14.16
CA SER A 144 16.78 5.04 -13.87
C SER A 144 16.85 4.54 -12.43
N LEU A 145 15.71 4.47 -11.75
CA LEU A 145 15.65 4.06 -10.34
C LEU A 145 16.28 2.67 -10.11
N ALA A 146 16.06 1.73 -11.04
CA ALA A 146 16.66 0.38 -10.98
C ALA A 146 18.18 0.38 -11.09
N ARG A 147 18.74 1.20 -12.00
CA ARG A 147 20.20 1.34 -12.12
C ARG A 147 20.78 1.99 -10.87
N VAL A 148 20.15 3.05 -10.38
CA VAL A 148 20.57 3.74 -9.16
C VAL A 148 20.56 2.79 -7.97
N LEU A 149 19.49 2.02 -7.76
CA LEU A 149 19.42 1.08 -6.65
C LEU A 149 20.52 0.02 -6.72
N ARG A 150 20.78 -0.55 -7.91
CA ARG A 150 21.88 -1.50 -8.10
C ARG A 150 23.25 -0.88 -7.81
N SER A 151 23.55 0.28 -8.39
CA SER A 151 24.83 0.98 -8.16
C SER A 151 25.02 1.34 -6.68
N VAL A 152 23.96 1.83 -6.03
CA VAL A 152 23.95 2.14 -4.60
C VAL A 152 24.17 0.89 -3.76
N HIS A 153 23.50 -0.22 -4.09
CA HIS A 153 23.66 -1.48 -3.38
C HIS A 153 25.12 -2.00 -3.46
N GLU A 154 25.71 -2.04 -4.66
CA GLU A 154 27.11 -2.44 -4.84
C GLU A 154 28.09 -1.49 -4.13
N TYR A 155 27.79 -0.19 -4.11
CA TYR A 155 28.60 0.79 -3.40
C TYR A 155 28.50 0.64 -1.88
N ALA A 156 27.28 0.52 -1.33
CA ALA A 156 27.03 0.32 0.09
C ALA A 156 27.74 -0.94 0.62
N LYS A 157 27.64 -2.05 -0.13
CA LYS A 157 28.35 -3.31 0.17
C LYS A 157 29.86 -3.12 0.29
N ARG A 158 30.47 -2.39 -0.65
CA ARG A 158 31.92 -2.09 -0.62
C ARG A 158 32.28 -1.19 0.55
N LEU A 159 31.47 -0.16 0.79
CA LEU A 159 31.72 0.85 1.80
C LEU A 159 31.66 0.25 3.23
N VAL A 160 30.65 -0.56 3.53
CA VAL A 160 30.53 -1.25 4.84
C VAL A 160 31.67 -2.26 5.04
N ARG A 161 32.04 -3.00 3.99
CA ARG A 161 33.15 -3.97 4.07
C ARG A 161 34.50 -3.29 4.33
N ALA A 162 34.77 -2.18 3.64
CA ALA A 162 36.02 -1.45 3.81
C ALA A 162 36.16 -0.90 5.24
N GLU A 163 35.07 -0.40 5.84
CA GLU A 163 35.10 0.05 7.23
C GLU A 163 35.32 -1.11 8.24
N ALA A 164 34.78 -2.30 7.97
CA ALA A 164 34.90 -3.45 8.86
C ALA A 164 36.31 -4.09 8.89
N VAL A 165 37.09 -3.95 7.83
CA VAL A 165 38.39 -4.63 7.68
C VAL A 165 39.57 -3.80 8.23
N GLU A 166 39.54 -2.46 8.13
CA GLU A 166 40.74 -1.64 8.39
C GLU A 166 40.77 -0.90 9.75
N GLY A 167 39.72 -0.96 10.58
CA GLY A 167 39.67 -0.12 11.79
C GLY A 167 39.63 1.40 11.50
N GLY A 168 39.44 1.76 10.22
CA GLY A 168 39.42 3.10 9.65
C GLY A 168 39.85 3.03 8.19
N LEU A 169 39.11 3.69 7.29
CA LEU A 169 39.43 3.73 5.86
C LEU A 169 40.80 4.37 5.64
N THR A 170 41.76 3.65 5.06
CA THR A 170 43.03 4.25 4.64
C THR A 170 42.80 5.05 3.35
N PHE A 171 43.24 6.31 3.31
CA PHE A 171 43.15 7.15 2.11
C PHE A 171 44.45 7.10 1.32
N ASP A 172 44.34 6.96 -0.01
CA ASP A 172 45.50 7.11 -0.88
C ASP A 172 46.02 8.56 -0.79
N PRO A 173 47.30 8.80 -0.39
CA PRO A 173 47.85 10.14 -0.18
C PRO A 173 47.88 11.02 -1.44
N THR A 174 47.76 10.41 -2.61
CA THR A 174 47.90 11.06 -3.93
C THR A 174 46.54 11.36 -4.54
N THR A 175 45.58 10.43 -4.40
CA THR A 175 44.25 10.55 -5.03
C THR A 175 43.17 11.04 -4.08
N GLY A 176 43.37 10.93 -2.76
CA GLY A 176 42.37 11.29 -1.76
C GLY A 176 41.16 10.35 -1.72
N ILE A 177 41.26 9.19 -2.37
CA ILE A 177 40.22 8.16 -2.43
C ILE A 177 40.49 7.12 -1.34
N PRO A 178 39.47 6.63 -0.60
CA PRO A 178 39.63 5.50 0.30
C PRO A 178 40.05 4.23 -0.43
N VAL A 179 41.08 3.55 0.07
CA VAL A 179 41.59 2.30 -0.50
C VAL A 179 40.47 1.25 -0.51
N GLY A 180 40.21 0.65 -1.68
CA GLY A 180 39.19 -0.37 -1.85
C GLY A 180 37.77 0.13 -2.17
N VAL A 181 37.52 1.44 -2.19
CA VAL A 181 36.24 2.04 -2.59
C VAL A 181 36.46 3.06 -3.71
N THR A 182 35.66 3.00 -4.78
CA THR A 182 35.73 4.00 -5.85
C THR A 182 34.88 5.22 -5.50
N GLY A 183 35.47 6.30 -5.00
CA GLY A 183 34.74 7.55 -4.69
C GLY A 183 35.12 8.15 -3.35
N ARG A 184 34.63 9.37 -3.04
CA ARG A 184 35.04 10.11 -1.84
C ARG A 184 34.05 10.03 -0.68
N ILE A 185 33.02 9.18 -0.80
CA ILE A 185 31.96 9.08 0.21
C ILE A 185 32.37 8.09 1.28
N VAL A 186 32.30 8.51 2.54
CA VAL A 186 32.66 7.72 3.74
C VAL A 186 31.49 7.59 4.72
N LEU A 187 31.56 6.62 5.64
CA LEU A 187 30.50 6.40 6.64
C LEU A 187 30.64 7.29 7.87
N LYS A 188 31.87 7.48 8.34
CA LYS A 188 32.19 8.34 9.48
C LYS A 188 32.41 9.77 9.04
N GLU A 189 32.27 10.69 10.00
CA GLU A 189 32.65 12.08 9.79
C GLU A 189 34.14 12.19 9.46
N PRO A 190 34.51 12.72 8.27
CA PRO A 190 35.90 12.86 7.89
C PRO A 190 36.58 13.95 8.73
N SER A 191 37.84 13.70 9.07
CA SER A 191 38.76 14.66 9.68
C SER A 191 39.02 15.87 8.76
N SER A 192 39.65 16.90 9.30
CA SER A 192 39.95 18.12 8.53
C SER A 192 40.83 17.86 7.31
N ASP A 193 41.77 16.91 7.41
CA ASP A 193 42.66 16.57 6.30
C ASP A 193 41.96 15.70 5.24
N GLU A 194 41.13 14.75 5.66
CA GLU A 194 40.31 13.95 4.74
C GLU A 194 39.30 14.83 3.98
N ARG A 195 38.69 15.82 4.64
CA ARG A 195 37.82 16.82 4.00
C ARG A 195 38.56 17.63 2.94
N ARG A 196 39.83 18.01 3.19
CA ARG A 196 40.67 18.71 2.20
C ARG A 196 40.98 17.84 0.98
N LEU A 197 41.10 16.54 1.18
CA LEU A 197 41.22 15.56 0.10
C LEU A 197 39.88 15.30 -0.63
N GLY A 198 38.79 15.87 -0.13
CA GLY A 198 37.46 15.85 -0.72
C GLY A 198 36.56 14.73 -0.20
N ALA A 199 36.93 14.09 0.92
CA ALA A 199 36.08 13.10 1.58
C ALA A 199 34.82 13.75 2.16
N VAL A 200 33.67 13.09 2.01
CA VAL A 200 32.38 13.55 2.53
C VAL A 200 31.60 12.39 3.14
N SER A 201 31.02 12.60 4.32
CA SER A 201 30.19 11.58 4.96
C SER A 201 28.81 11.49 4.28
N VAL A 202 28.14 10.34 4.41
CA VAL A 202 26.74 10.20 3.94
C VAL A 202 25.82 11.25 4.60
N ASP A 203 25.98 11.49 5.90
CA ASP A 203 25.20 12.52 6.62
C ASP A 203 25.62 13.95 6.22
N GLY A 204 26.87 14.15 5.82
CA GLY A 204 27.38 15.40 5.25
C GLY A 204 26.75 15.73 3.90
N LEU A 205 26.50 14.73 3.04
CA LEU A 205 25.77 14.91 1.78
C LEU A 205 24.34 15.39 2.04
N PHE A 206 23.66 14.77 3.00
CA PHE A 206 22.34 15.18 3.45
C PHE A 206 22.31 16.62 3.98
N THR A 207 23.29 16.98 4.82
CA THR A 207 23.43 18.35 5.36
C THR A 207 23.67 19.38 4.25
N ALA A 208 24.49 19.05 3.25
CA ALA A 208 24.74 19.91 2.11
C ALA A 208 23.47 20.13 1.27
N LEU A 209 22.72 19.07 0.98
CA LEU A 209 21.44 19.15 0.25
C LEU A 209 20.40 19.98 1.03
N ASP A 210 20.30 19.79 2.34
CA ASP A 210 19.38 20.56 3.19
C ASP A 210 19.69 22.06 3.20
N ALA A 211 20.98 22.41 3.22
CA ALA A 211 21.42 23.79 3.12
C ALA A 211 21.06 24.41 1.77
N THR A 212 21.21 23.66 0.66
CA THR A 212 20.75 24.11 -0.66
C THR A 212 19.24 24.31 -0.69
N LEU A 213 18.49 23.33 -0.20
CA LEU A 213 17.02 23.37 -0.14
C LEU A 213 16.53 24.57 0.68
N THR A 214 17.12 24.80 1.86
CA THR A 214 16.83 25.96 2.72
C THR A 214 17.04 27.27 1.98
N ARG A 215 18.19 27.44 1.30
CA ARG A 215 18.53 28.68 0.58
C ARG A 215 17.55 28.99 -0.55
N ASN A 216 17.04 27.95 -1.20
CA ASN A 216 16.10 28.08 -2.31
C ASN A 216 14.63 28.08 -1.87
N GLY A 217 14.34 27.97 -0.55
CA GLY A 217 12.98 27.86 -0.04
C GLY A 217 12.26 26.58 -0.50
N LEU A 218 13.03 25.54 -0.79
CA LEU A 218 12.54 24.27 -1.33
C LEU A 218 12.55 23.18 -0.25
N LYS A 219 11.68 22.19 -0.45
CA LYS A 219 11.64 20.91 0.27
C LYS A 219 11.50 19.79 -0.74
N VAL A 220 11.98 18.62 -0.40
CA VAL A 220 11.82 17.41 -1.22
C VAL A 220 11.12 16.33 -0.42
N TRP A 221 10.05 15.77 -0.98
CA TRP A 221 9.35 14.61 -0.45
C TRP A 221 9.64 13.38 -1.30
N VAL A 222 10.27 12.38 -0.69
CA VAL A 222 10.58 11.10 -1.32
C VAL A 222 9.53 10.07 -0.94
N LEU A 223 8.78 9.57 -1.92
CA LEU A 223 7.64 8.68 -1.72
C LEU A 223 8.05 7.22 -1.93
N PHE A 224 7.95 6.42 -0.87
CA PHE A 224 8.21 4.98 -0.88
C PHE A 224 6.89 4.20 -0.80
N ASP A 225 6.57 3.39 -1.80
CA ASP A 225 5.47 2.41 -1.79
C ASP A 225 6.00 1.06 -2.32
N ARG A 226 5.15 0.02 -2.29
CA ARG A 226 5.38 -1.36 -2.79
C ARG A 226 6.70 -2.02 -2.36
N LEU A 227 7.22 -1.64 -1.19
CA LEU A 227 8.38 -2.30 -0.58
C LEU A 227 8.11 -3.79 -0.35
N ASP A 228 6.86 -4.16 -0.06
CA ASP A 228 6.42 -5.53 0.17
C ASP A 228 6.55 -6.44 -1.05
N VAL A 229 6.30 -5.89 -2.25
CA VAL A 229 6.31 -6.66 -3.49
C VAL A 229 7.68 -7.26 -3.81
N ALA A 230 8.75 -6.61 -3.36
CA ALA A 230 10.09 -7.13 -3.61
C ALA A 230 10.43 -8.35 -2.76
N PHE A 231 9.96 -8.42 -1.50
CA PHE A 231 10.42 -9.40 -0.53
C PHE A 231 9.43 -10.53 -0.21
N ILE A 232 8.42 -10.74 -1.08
CA ILE A 232 7.32 -11.71 -0.89
C ILE A 232 7.80 -13.10 -0.44
N GLU A 233 8.96 -13.55 -0.94
CA GLU A 233 9.47 -14.90 -0.65
C GLU A 233 10.32 -15.02 0.63
N ASN A 234 10.74 -13.90 1.22
CA ASN A 234 11.64 -13.86 2.36
C ASN A 234 11.25 -12.79 3.40
N HIS A 235 10.42 -13.19 4.36
CA HIS A 235 9.91 -12.31 5.42
C HIS A 235 11.01 -11.74 6.33
N ASP A 236 12.10 -12.49 6.57
CA ASP A 236 13.21 -12.01 7.42
C ASP A 236 13.98 -10.89 6.70
N LEU A 237 14.20 -11.07 5.40
CA LEU A 237 14.81 -10.05 4.56
C LEU A 237 13.92 -8.80 4.46
N GLU A 238 12.61 -8.99 4.26
CA GLU A 238 11.61 -7.92 4.27
C GLU A 238 11.67 -7.12 5.58
N ALA A 239 11.69 -7.83 6.71
CA ALA A 239 11.73 -7.22 8.03
C ALA A 239 13.02 -6.40 8.23
N ASN A 240 14.17 -6.96 7.84
CA ASN A 240 15.46 -6.27 7.94
C ASN A 240 15.51 -5.01 7.05
N ALA A 241 15.06 -5.12 5.79
CA ALA A 241 15.02 -4.00 4.85
C ALA A 241 14.14 -2.86 5.38
N LEU A 242 12.96 -3.17 5.91
CA LEU A 242 12.02 -2.18 6.44
C LEU A 242 12.48 -1.57 7.76
N ARG A 243 13.04 -2.37 8.68
CA ARG A 243 13.64 -1.85 9.92
C ARG A 243 14.76 -0.86 9.62
N ALA A 244 15.64 -1.21 8.68
CA ALA A 244 16.70 -0.34 8.22
C ALA A 244 16.17 0.94 7.55
N LEU A 245 15.08 0.86 6.77
CA LEU A 245 14.44 2.04 6.18
C LEU A 245 13.86 2.96 7.27
N VAL A 246 13.22 2.41 8.29
CA VAL A 246 12.71 3.20 9.42
C VAL A 246 13.84 3.86 10.21
N ARG A 247 14.99 3.18 10.36
CA ARG A 247 16.20 3.78 10.95
C ARG A 247 16.76 4.91 10.11
N ALA A 248 16.89 4.70 8.80
CA ALA A 248 17.28 5.76 7.86
C ALA A 248 16.30 6.94 7.91
N TYR A 249 14.99 6.68 8.02
CA TYR A 249 13.98 7.72 8.23
C TYR A 249 14.22 8.50 9.54
N ALA A 250 14.52 7.83 10.65
CA ALA A 250 14.79 8.51 11.92
C ALA A 250 16.00 9.47 11.83
N ASP A 251 17.04 9.07 11.09
CA ASP A 251 18.21 9.90 10.83
C ASP A 251 17.85 11.09 9.91
N VAL A 252 17.14 10.81 8.82
CA VAL A 252 16.77 11.82 7.81
C VAL A 252 15.74 12.81 8.35
N ARG A 253 14.86 12.41 9.26
CA ARG A 253 13.82 13.27 9.82
C ARG A 253 14.36 14.51 10.54
N ASN A 254 15.59 14.44 11.05
CA ASN A 254 16.24 15.60 11.69
C ASN A 254 16.72 16.63 10.66
N ILE A 255 16.73 16.27 9.38
CA ILE A 255 17.04 17.14 8.25
C ILE A 255 15.76 17.90 7.87
N GLY A 256 15.81 19.23 7.88
CA GLY A 256 14.60 20.06 7.88
C GLY A 256 13.78 19.99 6.59
N ASN A 257 14.44 19.85 5.44
CA ASN A 257 13.81 20.02 4.12
C ASN A 257 13.74 18.75 3.27
N ILE A 258 14.19 17.60 3.79
CA ILE A 258 14.05 16.30 3.13
C ILE A 258 13.08 15.45 3.94
N GLY A 259 11.88 15.25 3.41
CA GLY A 259 10.84 14.42 4.02
C GLY A 259 10.68 13.08 3.31
N LEU A 260 10.43 12.01 4.06
CA LEU A 260 10.07 10.71 3.48
C LEU A 260 8.57 10.48 3.69
N LYS A 261 7.89 10.02 2.64
CA LYS A 261 6.49 9.56 2.71
C LYS A 261 6.48 8.05 2.47
N ILE A 262 6.34 7.27 3.54
CA ILE A 262 6.47 5.81 3.50
C ILE A 262 5.09 5.17 3.60
N PHE A 263 4.71 4.43 2.57
CA PHE A 263 3.47 3.66 2.50
C PHE A 263 3.77 2.22 2.90
N LEU A 264 3.14 1.76 3.97
CA LEU A 264 3.40 0.43 4.54
C LEU A 264 2.11 -0.33 4.73
N ARG A 265 2.20 -1.64 4.63
CA ARG A 265 1.08 -2.50 5.01
C ARG A 265 1.08 -2.76 6.51
N GLU A 266 -0.13 -2.90 7.03
CA GLU A 266 -0.36 -3.07 8.47
C GLU A 266 0.14 -4.42 8.98
N ASP A 267 -0.08 -5.50 8.22
CA ASP A 267 0.38 -6.85 8.55
C ASP A 267 1.92 -6.93 8.63
N ILE A 268 2.61 -6.27 7.69
CA ILE A 268 4.06 -6.19 7.68
C ILE A 268 4.57 -5.35 8.85
N TRP A 269 3.93 -4.21 9.12
CA TRP A 269 4.25 -3.38 10.28
C TRP A 269 4.17 -4.17 11.60
N ASN A 270 3.08 -4.92 11.79
CA ASN A 270 2.89 -5.73 12.99
C ASN A 270 4.02 -6.76 13.14
N ARG A 271 4.34 -7.49 12.07
CA ARG A 271 5.42 -8.49 12.04
C ARG A 271 6.78 -7.91 12.43
N ILE A 272 7.16 -6.75 11.88
CA ILE A 272 8.46 -6.15 12.20
C ILE A 272 8.54 -5.60 13.63
N THR A 273 7.40 -5.28 14.26
CA THR A 273 7.36 -4.81 15.66
C THR A 273 7.25 -5.93 16.69
N GLU A 274 6.75 -7.11 16.31
CA GLU A 274 6.52 -8.25 17.22
C GLU A 274 7.81 -8.75 17.88
N ALA A 275 8.90 -8.87 17.10
CA ALA A 275 10.22 -9.27 17.61
C ALA A 275 10.98 -8.14 18.35
N GLY A 276 10.28 -7.04 18.69
CA GLY A 276 10.85 -5.85 19.33
C GLY A 276 11.54 -4.92 18.32
N PHE A 277 11.06 -3.68 18.25
CA PHE A 277 11.66 -2.64 17.41
C PHE A 277 11.62 -1.29 18.14
N ARG A 278 12.70 -0.97 18.85
CA ARG A 278 12.75 0.21 19.75
C ARG A 278 12.51 1.51 18.97
N GLU A 279 13.01 1.58 17.75
CA GLU A 279 12.92 2.74 16.87
C GLU A 279 11.50 3.02 16.39
N ALA A 280 10.58 2.05 16.51
CA ALA A 280 9.14 2.27 16.28
C ALA A 280 8.58 3.40 17.15
N SER A 281 9.12 3.61 18.36
CA SER A 281 8.71 4.70 19.25
C SER A 281 8.99 6.10 18.69
N HIS A 282 9.92 6.23 17.74
CA HIS A 282 10.22 7.49 17.06
C HIS A 282 9.25 7.77 15.89
N LEU A 283 8.44 6.80 15.49
CA LEU A 283 7.42 6.97 14.47
C LEU A 283 6.16 7.58 15.06
N ILE A 284 6.19 8.89 15.34
CA ILE A 284 5.05 9.63 15.86
C ILE A 284 4.19 10.30 14.77
N ARG A 285 4.69 10.34 13.52
CA ARG A 285 4.03 10.98 12.37
C ARG A 285 3.43 9.94 11.44
N TYR A 286 2.57 9.08 11.97
CA TYR A 286 1.90 8.05 11.19
C TYR A 286 0.39 8.18 11.24
N VAL A 287 -0.26 7.61 10.22
CA VAL A 287 -1.69 7.37 10.20
C VAL A 287 -1.95 5.94 9.75
N VAL A 288 -2.97 5.31 10.32
CA VAL A 288 -3.49 4.03 9.82
C VAL A 288 -4.79 4.34 9.08
N LEU A 289 -4.84 3.98 7.81
CA LEU A 289 -6.04 4.07 6.99
C LEU A 289 -7.03 3.03 7.50
N ASP A 290 -8.13 3.53 8.05
CA ASP A 290 -9.22 2.72 8.59
C ASP A 290 -10.54 3.21 8.00
N TRP A 291 -11.40 2.26 7.64
CA TRP A 291 -12.63 2.51 6.90
C TRP A 291 -13.84 2.07 7.71
N THR A 292 -14.53 3.06 8.26
CA THR A 292 -15.80 2.87 8.96
C THR A 292 -16.97 2.82 7.97
N PRO A 293 -18.11 2.20 8.32
CA PRO A 293 -19.29 2.19 7.43
C PRO A 293 -19.72 3.58 6.94
N PRO A 294 -19.76 4.66 7.77
CA PRO A 294 -20.04 6.01 7.27
C PRO A 294 -19.03 6.51 6.22
N SER A 295 -17.73 6.24 6.42
CA SER A 295 -16.70 6.64 5.44
C SER A 295 -16.79 5.85 4.13
N LEU A 296 -17.17 4.57 4.19
CA LEU A 296 -17.42 3.74 3.01
C LEU A 296 -18.68 4.19 2.27
N LEU A 297 -19.74 4.58 2.97
CA LEU A 297 -20.93 5.17 2.34
C LEU A 297 -20.57 6.46 1.61
N ASN A 298 -19.79 7.35 2.25
CA ASN A 298 -19.32 8.57 1.61
C ASN A 298 -18.49 8.27 0.35
N LEU A 299 -17.61 7.28 0.41
CA LEU A 299 -16.83 6.83 -0.75
C LEU A 299 -17.73 6.39 -1.91
N ILE A 300 -18.73 5.54 -1.66
CA ILE A 300 -19.68 5.10 -2.69
C ILE A 300 -20.42 6.31 -3.27
N MET A 301 -20.92 7.21 -2.42
CA MET A 301 -21.66 8.39 -2.88
C MET A 301 -20.80 9.33 -3.70
N ARG A 302 -19.52 9.55 -3.36
CA ARG A 302 -18.61 10.34 -4.19
C ARG A 302 -18.40 9.72 -5.56
N ARG A 303 -18.18 8.40 -5.62
CA ARG A 303 -18.01 7.66 -6.88
C ARG A 303 -19.29 7.61 -7.71
N LEU A 304 -20.46 7.55 -7.08
CA LEU A 304 -21.74 7.59 -7.79
C LEU A 304 -22.03 9.00 -8.33
N LEU A 305 -21.84 10.03 -7.51
CA LEU A 305 -22.17 11.42 -7.83
C LEU A 305 -21.09 12.12 -8.67
N SER A 306 -19.93 11.50 -8.92
CA SER A 306 -18.99 11.98 -9.94
C SER A 306 -19.53 11.78 -11.38
N ASN A 307 -20.54 10.92 -11.56
CA ASN A 307 -21.18 10.70 -12.83
C ASN A 307 -22.16 11.84 -13.17
N ARG A 308 -21.69 12.83 -13.94
CA ARG A 308 -22.50 14.00 -14.34
C ARG A 308 -23.83 13.63 -14.98
N THR A 309 -23.86 12.62 -15.83
CA THR A 309 -25.10 12.12 -16.46
C THR A 309 -26.19 11.78 -15.44
N LEU A 310 -25.81 11.12 -14.35
CA LEU A 310 -26.76 10.75 -13.28
C LEU A 310 -27.17 11.98 -12.45
N VAL A 311 -26.22 12.86 -12.15
CA VAL A 311 -26.49 14.10 -11.41
C VAL A 311 -27.49 14.97 -12.17
N ASP A 312 -27.29 15.16 -13.47
CA ASP A 312 -28.14 15.97 -14.34
C ASP A 312 -29.52 15.33 -14.55
N GLU A 313 -29.59 14.02 -14.78
CA GLU A 313 -30.85 13.30 -15.01
C GLU A 313 -31.79 13.35 -13.80
N PHE A 314 -31.25 13.28 -12.58
CA PHE A 314 -32.04 13.25 -11.35
C PHE A 314 -32.05 14.59 -10.58
N GLY A 315 -31.44 15.64 -11.15
CA GLY A 315 -31.40 16.98 -10.55
C GLY A 315 -30.74 17.02 -9.17
N ILE A 316 -29.61 16.33 -9.01
CA ILE A 316 -28.97 16.12 -7.70
C ILE A 316 -28.03 17.28 -7.37
N ASP A 317 -28.16 17.84 -6.18
CA ASP A 317 -27.12 18.70 -5.59
C ASP A 317 -26.08 17.81 -4.88
N ALA A 318 -25.00 17.48 -5.62
CA ALA A 318 -23.99 16.55 -5.15
C ALA A 318 -23.27 17.04 -3.88
N ASP A 319 -22.92 18.33 -3.80
CA ASP A 319 -22.20 18.90 -2.66
C ASP A 319 -23.05 18.85 -1.38
N SER A 320 -24.33 19.20 -1.51
CA SER A 320 -25.32 19.12 -0.43
C SER A 320 -25.49 17.70 0.12
N VAL A 321 -25.44 16.68 -0.73
CA VAL A 321 -25.48 15.27 -0.33
C VAL A 321 -24.17 14.87 0.36
N LEU A 322 -23.02 15.16 -0.26
CA LEU A 322 -21.71 14.71 0.24
C LEU A 322 -21.32 15.32 1.59
N GLN A 323 -21.91 16.46 1.98
CA GLN A 323 -21.67 17.09 3.27
C GLN A 323 -22.62 16.61 4.40
N ASN A 324 -23.62 15.77 4.09
CA ASN A 324 -24.61 15.33 5.08
C ASN A 324 -24.82 13.80 5.06
N ALA A 325 -24.49 13.14 6.17
CA ALA A 325 -24.61 11.68 6.29
C ALA A 325 -26.04 11.15 6.12
N GLY A 326 -27.05 11.89 6.57
CA GLY A 326 -28.46 11.53 6.37
C GLY A 326 -28.85 11.56 4.89
N LYS A 327 -28.46 12.62 4.17
CA LYS A 327 -28.69 12.75 2.73
C LYS A 327 -27.93 11.69 1.93
N GLN A 328 -26.74 11.28 2.36
CA GLN A 328 -26.01 10.17 1.75
C GLN A 328 -26.80 8.85 1.85
N GLN A 329 -27.35 8.57 3.04
CA GLN A 329 -28.16 7.37 3.26
C GLN A 329 -29.46 7.42 2.43
N GLU A 330 -30.16 8.55 2.43
CA GLU A 330 -31.37 8.75 1.61
C GLU A 330 -31.07 8.59 0.12
N MET A 331 -29.95 9.12 -0.37
CA MET A 331 -29.55 9.00 -1.77
C MET A 331 -29.16 7.56 -2.12
N PHE A 332 -28.48 6.86 -1.21
CA PHE A 332 -28.19 5.43 -1.38
C PHE A 332 -29.50 4.63 -1.46
N ASP A 333 -30.43 4.84 -0.54
CA ASP A 333 -31.71 4.12 -0.49
C ASP A 333 -32.65 4.47 -1.66
N ARG A 334 -32.42 5.58 -2.36
CA ARG A 334 -33.11 5.96 -3.60
C ARG A 334 -32.67 5.11 -4.79
N PHE A 335 -31.36 4.91 -4.95
CA PHE A 335 -30.79 4.22 -6.11
C PHE A 335 -30.60 2.71 -5.93
N PHE A 336 -30.49 2.25 -4.69
CA PHE A 336 -30.30 0.85 -4.35
C PHE A 336 -31.60 0.26 -3.75
N PRO A 337 -31.85 -1.05 -3.90
CA PRO A 337 -32.94 -1.70 -3.18
C PRO A 337 -32.74 -1.57 -1.67
N ARG A 338 -33.82 -1.52 -0.90
CA ARG A 338 -33.73 -1.40 0.58
C ARG A 338 -33.09 -2.62 1.24
N GLN A 339 -33.39 -3.82 0.71
CA GLN A 339 -32.86 -5.08 1.18
C GLN A 339 -32.57 -5.99 -0.01
N VAL A 340 -31.46 -6.74 0.05
CA VAL A 340 -31.11 -7.78 -0.93
C VAL A 340 -31.76 -9.13 -0.57
N GLU A 341 -31.93 -9.38 0.72
CA GLU A 341 -32.55 -10.60 1.24
C GLU A 341 -33.86 -10.25 1.93
N GLU A 342 -34.92 -10.99 1.61
CA GLU A 342 -36.24 -10.78 2.22
C GLU A 342 -36.25 -11.17 3.70
N GLY A 343 -36.84 -10.33 4.54
CA GLY A 343 -37.14 -10.63 5.93
C GLY A 343 -36.91 -9.46 6.90
N LYS A 344 -37.74 -9.38 7.95
CA LYS A 344 -37.68 -8.31 8.96
C LYS A 344 -36.35 -8.22 9.73
N ARG A 345 -35.59 -9.31 9.79
CA ARG A 345 -34.29 -9.40 10.47
C ARG A 345 -33.09 -9.21 9.53
N LYS A 346 -33.33 -9.00 8.24
CA LYS A 346 -32.26 -8.84 7.24
C LYS A 346 -31.75 -7.40 7.23
N GLY A 347 -30.44 -7.24 7.08
CA GLY A 347 -29.79 -5.93 7.04
C GLY A 347 -30.24 -5.12 5.83
N THR A 348 -30.01 -3.80 5.90
CA THR A 348 -30.10 -2.91 4.73
C THR A 348 -29.10 -3.36 3.67
N THR A 349 -29.34 -2.99 2.41
CA THR A 349 -28.42 -3.31 1.31
C THR A 349 -27.00 -2.82 1.56
N PHE A 350 -26.84 -1.63 2.15
CA PHE A 350 -25.51 -1.13 2.50
C PHE A 350 -24.80 -2.04 3.52
N ASN A 351 -25.46 -2.41 4.62
CA ASN A 351 -24.89 -3.32 5.61
C ASN A 351 -24.62 -4.71 5.01
N TRP A 352 -25.46 -5.16 4.07
CA TRP A 352 -25.23 -6.38 3.32
C TRP A 352 -23.93 -6.28 2.51
N LEU A 353 -23.73 -5.22 1.72
CA LEU A 353 -22.50 -5.00 0.94
C LEU A 353 -21.24 -5.05 1.84
N ILE A 354 -21.25 -4.31 2.94
CA ILE A 354 -20.15 -4.31 3.93
C ILE A 354 -19.89 -5.73 4.43
N SER A 355 -20.92 -6.46 4.86
CA SER A 355 -20.75 -7.82 5.38
C SER A 355 -20.22 -8.83 4.35
N ARG A 356 -20.46 -8.61 3.05
CA ARG A 356 -19.98 -9.50 1.98
C ARG A 356 -18.57 -9.17 1.53
N CYS A 357 -18.14 -7.92 1.66
CA CYS A 357 -16.80 -7.45 1.34
C CYS A 357 -15.84 -7.47 2.54
N ALA A 358 -16.32 -7.81 3.74
CA ALA A 358 -15.48 -7.90 4.93
C ALA A 358 -14.62 -9.17 4.94
N ASP A 359 -13.36 -9.03 5.32
CA ASP A 359 -12.47 -10.16 5.59
C ASP A 359 -12.62 -10.65 7.04
N ALA A 360 -11.74 -11.55 7.47
CA ALA A 360 -11.83 -12.15 8.81
C ALA A 360 -11.54 -11.17 9.96
N THR A 361 -10.91 -10.02 9.66
CA THR A 361 -10.72 -8.94 10.63
C THR A 361 -11.98 -8.09 10.82
N LYS A 362 -13.05 -8.40 10.07
CA LYS A 362 -14.34 -7.68 10.02
C LYS A 362 -14.23 -6.29 9.41
N LYS A 363 -13.12 -5.99 8.74
CA LYS A 363 -12.93 -4.75 8.00
C LYS A 363 -13.26 -4.94 6.54
N THR A 364 -13.82 -3.90 5.93
CA THR A 364 -14.13 -3.86 4.50
C THR A 364 -13.18 -2.89 3.83
N ALA A 365 -12.34 -3.40 2.93
CA ALA A 365 -11.49 -2.56 2.12
C ALA A 365 -12.31 -1.90 0.99
N PRO A 366 -12.07 -0.60 0.70
CA PRO A 366 -12.68 0.13 -0.40
C PRO A 366 -12.66 -0.60 -1.75
N ARG A 367 -11.55 -1.26 -2.05
CA ARG A 367 -11.31 -1.95 -3.32
C ARG A 367 -12.37 -3.04 -3.58
N GLU A 368 -12.63 -3.88 -2.59
CA GLU A 368 -13.59 -4.99 -2.66
C GLU A 368 -15.01 -4.46 -2.85
N LEU A 369 -15.34 -3.33 -2.20
CA LEU A 369 -16.65 -2.69 -2.32
C LEU A 369 -16.86 -2.08 -3.70
N VAL A 370 -15.85 -1.38 -4.24
CA VAL A 370 -15.88 -0.83 -5.61
C VAL A 370 -15.99 -1.96 -6.65
N HIS A 371 -15.25 -3.05 -6.47
CA HIS A 371 -15.34 -4.21 -7.34
C HIS A 371 -16.76 -4.80 -7.34
N LEU A 372 -17.35 -5.01 -6.15
CA LEU A 372 -18.72 -5.53 -6.05
C LEU A 372 -19.74 -4.61 -6.73
N LEU A 373 -19.63 -3.29 -6.58
CA LEU A 373 -20.51 -2.34 -7.25
C LEU A 373 -20.38 -2.38 -8.78
N ASN A 374 -19.16 -2.51 -9.30
CA ASN A 374 -18.94 -2.71 -10.73
C ASN A 374 -19.54 -4.02 -11.23
N CYS A 375 -19.37 -5.13 -10.50
CA CYS A 375 -20.00 -6.40 -10.86
C CYS A 375 -21.53 -6.33 -10.81
N ILE A 376 -22.11 -5.64 -9.82
CA ILE A 376 -23.57 -5.41 -9.74
C ILE A 376 -24.06 -4.63 -10.96
N ARG A 377 -23.36 -3.56 -11.36
CA ARG A 377 -23.67 -2.78 -12.56
C ARG A 377 -23.63 -3.67 -13.81
N ASP A 378 -22.59 -4.47 -13.97
CA ASP A 378 -22.42 -5.30 -15.16
C ASP A 378 -23.50 -6.40 -15.24
N GLN A 379 -23.89 -6.99 -14.10
CA GLN A 379 -25.01 -7.94 -14.03
C GLN A 379 -26.35 -7.29 -14.36
N GLU A 380 -26.59 -6.04 -13.91
CA GLU A 380 -27.81 -5.30 -14.24
C GLU A 380 -27.88 -4.94 -15.72
N ILE A 381 -26.77 -4.49 -16.31
CA ILE A 381 -26.68 -4.23 -17.76
C ILE A 381 -27.04 -5.51 -18.53
N LYS A 382 -26.43 -6.65 -18.16
CA LYS A 382 -26.70 -7.94 -18.79
C LYS A 382 -28.17 -8.36 -18.68
N ARG A 383 -28.79 -8.17 -17.50
CA ARG A 383 -30.21 -8.46 -17.26
C ARG A 383 -31.12 -7.63 -18.18
N LEU A 384 -30.85 -6.33 -18.32
CA LEU A 384 -31.63 -5.44 -19.19
C LEU A 384 -31.43 -5.76 -20.67
N GLU A 385 -30.22 -6.08 -21.11
CA GLU A 385 -29.93 -6.50 -22.49
C GLU A 385 -30.65 -7.80 -22.88
N GLN A 386 -30.93 -8.66 -21.91
CA GLN A 386 -31.68 -9.91 -22.08
C GLN A 386 -33.21 -9.71 -22.03
N GLY A 387 -33.70 -8.47 -22.02
CA GLY A 387 -35.12 -8.15 -21.98
C GLY A 387 -35.71 -8.14 -20.57
N GLY A 388 -34.88 -8.07 -19.52
CA GLY A 388 -35.34 -7.84 -18.16
C GLY A 388 -35.98 -6.45 -18.00
N ASN A 389 -36.96 -6.32 -17.12
CA ASN A 389 -37.62 -5.05 -16.85
C ASN A 389 -36.73 -4.11 -16.03
N ALA A 390 -36.75 -2.82 -16.35
CA ALA A 390 -36.07 -1.81 -15.54
C ALA A 390 -36.61 -1.81 -14.09
N PRO A 391 -35.75 -1.59 -13.08
CA PRO A 391 -36.20 -1.43 -11.69
C PRO A 391 -37.21 -0.30 -11.53
N LEU A 392 -38.04 -0.39 -10.48
CA LEU A 392 -39.12 0.57 -10.24
C LEU A 392 -38.59 1.92 -9.75
N GLY A 393 -39.16 3.00 -10.29
CA GLY A 393 -38.84 4.37 -9.91
C GLY A 393 -37.38 4.74 -10.19
N ASP A 394 -36.73 5.31 -9.18
CA ASP A 394 -35.36 5.82 -9.30
C ASP A 394 -34.30 4.73 -9.07
N GLN A 395 -34.70 3.50 -8.70
CA GLN A 395 -33.75 2.42 -8.48
C GLN A 395 -32.95 2.12 -9.75
N LEU A 396 -31.65 1.91 -9.56
CA LEU A 396 -30.71 1.57 -10.63
C LEU A 396 -30.54 0.07 -10.80
N PHE A 397 -30.72 -0.71 -9.72
CA PHE A 397 -30.39 -2.13 -9.67
C PHE A 397 -31.55 -2.97 -9.15
N ASP A 398 -31.76 -4.12 -9.75
CA ASP A 398 -32.68 -5.15 -9.26
C ASP A 398 -32.04 -5.96 -8.12
N THR A 399 -32.83 -6.50 -7.19
CA THR A 399 -32.28 -7.28 -6.05
C THR A 399 -31.59 -8.56 -6.50
N SER A 400 -32.01 -9.14 -7.64
CA SER A 400 -31.48 -10.41 -8.16
C SER A 400 -30.00 -10.33 -8.55
N VAL A 401 -29.50 -9.15 -8.96
CA VAL A 401 -28.13 -9.02 -9.47
C VAL A 401 -27.05 -9.00 -8.38
N PHE A 402 -27.43 -8.67 -7.14
CA PHE A 402 -26.49 -8.54 -6.03
C PHE A 402 -25.80 -9.86 -5.67
N LYS A 403 -26.57 -10.96 -5.58
CA LYS A 403 -25.99 -12.28 -5.29
C LYS A 403 -25.23 -12.84 -6.49
N LEU A 404 -25.67 -12.53 -7.71
CA LEU A 404 -25.00 -12.94 -8.95
C LEU A 404 -23.62 -12.29 -9.14
N ALA A 405 -23.39 -11.14 -8.50
CA ALA A 405 -22.12 -10.43 -8.55
C ALA A 405 -21.05 -11.01 -7.60
N LEU A 406 -21.45 -11.71 -6.53
CA LEU A 406 -20.52 -12.19 -5.49
C LEU A 406 -19.46 -13.18 -5.98
N PRO A 407 -19.76 -14.18 -6.84
CA PRO A 407 -18.76 -15.16 -7.26
C PRO A 407 -17.51 -14.55 -7.90
N THR A 408 -17.68 -13.52 -8.75
CA THR A 408 -16.57 -12.83 -9.40
C THR A 408 -15.68 -12.10 -8.39
N VAL A 409 -16.27 -11.44 -7.40
CA VAL A 409 -15.52 -10.73 -6.35
C VAL A 409 -14.79 -11.73 -5.45
N SER A 410 -15.45 -12.82 -5.10
CA SER A 410 -14.88 -13.89 -4.28
C SER A 410 -13.70 -14.56 -4.97
N ASP A 411 -13.84 -14.90 -6.25
CA ASP A 411 -12.77 -15.50 -7.06
C ASP A 411 -11.57 -14.57 -7.18
N ALA A 412 -11.79 -13.29 -7.51
CA ALA A 412 -10.71 -12.32 -7.57
C ALA A 412 -9.97 -12.16 -6.24
N ARG A 413 -10.69 -12.16 -5.11
CA ARG A 413 -10.07 -12.07 -3.78
C ARG A 413 -9.31 -13.35 -3.39
N LEU A 414 -9.77 -14.53 -3.80
CA LEU A 414 -9.04 -15.77 -3.52
C LEU A 414 -7.83 -15.92 -4.44
N VAL A 415 -8.05 -15.83 -5.76
CA VAL A 415 -7.05 -16.17 -6.78
C VAL A 415 -6.07 -15.02 -7.02
N GLN A 416 -6.57 -13.83 -7.34
CA GLN A 416 -5.72 -12.70 -7.74
C GLN A 416 -5.03 -12.05 -6.55
N TYR A 417 -5.55 -12.24 -5.34
CA TYR A 417 -4.99 -11.70 -4.12
C TYR A 417 -4.31 -12.78 -3.27
N LEU A 418 -5.08 -13.71 -2.69
CA LEU A 418 -4.55 -14.59 -1.64
C LEU A 418 -3.57 -15.62 -2.21
N TYR A 419 -3.90 -16.26 -3.33
CA TYR A 419 -3.00 -17.22 -3.99
C TYR A 419 -1.79 -16.57 -4.64
N ALA A 420 -1.96 -15.40 -5.26
CA ALA A 420 -0.86 -14.68 -5.88
C ALA A 420 0.18 -14.22 -4.85
N GLU A 421 -0.28 -13.82 -3.66
CA GLU A 421 0.58 -13.27 -2.62
C GLU A 421 1.14 -14.32 -1.66
N TYR A 422 0.35 -15.36 -1.36
CA TYR A 422 0.75 -16.43 -0.47
C TYR A 422 0.65 -17.81 -1.16
N PRO A 423 1.48 -18.09 -2.19
CA PRO A 423 1.41 -19.35 -2.94
C PRO A 423 1.55 -20.60 -2.06
N LYS A 424 2.32 -20.51 -0.96
CA LYS A 424 2.52 -21.59 0.01
C LYS A 424 1.24 -22.00 0.74
N GLN A 425 0.25 -21.10 0.83
CA GLN A 425 -1.01 -21.38 1.51
C GLN A 425 -2.07 -21.98 0.58
N LYS A 426 -1.90 -21.83 -0.74
CA LYS A 426 -2.85 -22.33 -1.75
C LYS A 426 -3.24 -23.81 -1.55
N PRO A 427 -2.32 -24.77 -1.32
CA PRO A 427 -2.70 -26.18 -1.15
C PRO A 427 -3.63 -26.44 0.05
N PHE A 428 -3.52 -25.63 1.11
CA PHE A 428 -4.36 -25.76 2.31
C PHE A 428 -5.75 -25.15 2.07
N LEU A 429 -5.81 -24.05 1.32
CA LEU A 429 -7.04 -23.35 0.98
C LEU A 429 -7.89 -24.12 -0.03
N GLU A 430 -7.27 -24.73 -1.05
CA GLU A 430 -7.99 -25.55 -2.05
C GLU A 430 -8.68 -26.76 -1.40
N LYS A 431 -8.09 -27.33 -0.35
CA LYS A 431 -8.69 -28.43 0.42
C LYS A 431 -9.97 -28.04 1.17
N LEU A 432 -10.24 -26.74 1.32
CA LEU A 432 -11.49 -26.24 1.89
C LEU A 432 -12.62 -26.17 0.84
N ASP A 433 -12.36 -26.37 -0.45
CA ASP A 433 -13.42 -26.34 -1.47
C ASP A 433 -14.53 -27.34 -1.12
N ARG A 434 -15.78 -26.84 -1.18
CA ARG A 434 -17.02 -27.57 -0.82
C ARG A 434 -17.13 -28.01 0.64
N GLN A 435 -16.23 -27.57 1.51
CA GLN A 435 -16.30 -27.86 2.94
C GLN A 435 -17.24 -26.90 3.68
N LYS A 436 -17.43 -27.14 4.98
CA LYS A 436 -18.20 -26.24 5.86
C LYS A 436 -17.48 -24.91 6.06
N ALA A 437 -18.25 -23.83 6.22
CA ALA A 437 -17.70 -22.49 6.38
C ALA A 437 -17.06 -22.25 7.76
N GLU A 438 -17.30 -23.09 8.76
CA GLU A 438 -16.63 -23.05 10.05
C GLU A 438 -15.97 -24.41 10.33
N GLN A 439 -14.68 -24.38 10.65
CA GLN A 439 -13.85 -25.57 10.80
C GLN A 439 -13.35 -25.69 12.24
N THR A 440 -13.22 -26.93 12.72
CA THR A 440 -12.58 -27.29 14.00
C THR A 440 -11.11 -27.69 13.76
N PRO A 441 -10.24 -27.65 14.79
CA PRO A 441 -8.89 -28.19 14.71
C PRO A 441 -8.85 -29.63 14.19
N GLU A 442 -9.84 -30.44 14.56
CA GLU A 442 -9.99 -31.84 14.16
C GLU A 442 -10.30 -31.94 12.66
N SER A 443 -11.32 -31.23 12.16
CA SER A 443 -11.63 -31.20 10.73
C SER A 443 -10.47 -30.66 9.87
N LEU A 444 -9.73 -29.67 10.36
CA LEU A 444 -8.55 -29.13 9.65
C LEU A 444 -7.37 -30.10 9.68
N SER A 445 -7.16 -30.79 10.79
CA SER A 445 -6.18 -31.87 10.94
C SER A 445 -6.40 -32.94 9.86
N ASP A 446 -7.65 -33.39 9.71
CA ASP A 446 -8.02 -34.40 8.72
C ASP A 446 -7.87 -33.90 7.27
N LEU A 447 -8.39 -32.71 6.97
CA LEU A 447 -8.28 -32.11 5.63
C LEU A 447 -6.83 -31.91 5.22
N TRP A 448 -6.01 -31.38 6.12
CA TRP A 448 -4.62 -31.02 5.82
C TRP A 448 -3.64 -32.18 5.99
N ALA A 449 -4.07 -33.30 6.60
CA ALA A 449 -3.21 -34.41 7.00
C ALA A 449 -2.05 -33.95 7.89
N LEU A 450 -2.37 -33.11 8.87
CA LEU A 450 -1.46 -32.58 9.88
C LEU A 450 -1.91 -33.06 11.25
N ASP A 451 -1.02 -33.13 12.24
CA ASP A 451 -1.47 -33.28 13.61
C ASP A 451 -2.25 -32.03 14.07
N ARG A 452 -3.04 -32.19 15.14
CA ARG A 452 -3.88 -31.11 15.69
C ARG A 452 -3.10 -29.82 16.00
N ALA A 453 -1.88 -29.93 16.53
CA ALA A 453 -1.10 -28.76 16.90
C ALA A 453 -0.59 -28.02 15.65
N ALA A 454 -0.10 -28.75 14.66
CA ALA A 454 0.31 -28.22 13.36
C ALA A 454 -0.88 -27.63 12.59
N ALA A 455 -2.06 -28.24 12.64
CA ALA A 455 -3.29 -27.69 12.06
C ALA A 455 -3.68 -26.37 12.73
N ILE A 456 -3.65 -26.28 14.06
CA ILE A 456 -3.91 -25.01 14.77
C ILE A 456 -2.90 -23.94 14.39
N ALA A 457 -1.61 -24.27 14.30
CA ALA A 457 -0.57 -23.33 13.89
C ALA A 457 -0.83 -22.81 12.46
N LYS A 458 -1.13 -23.71 11.52
CA LYS A 458 -1.47 -23.35 10.13
C LYS A 458 -2.75 -22.50 10.05
N ALA A 459 -3.77 -22.83 10.84
CA ALA A 459 -5.00 -22.07 10.89
C ALA A 459 -4.76 -20.65 11.45
N ARG A 460 -3.89 -20.49 12.45
CA ARG A 460 -3.49 -19.18 12.97
C ARG A 460 -2.75 -18.34 11.95
N GLU A 461 -1.86 -18.93 11.15
CA GLU A 461 -1.26 -18.21 10.01
C GLU A 461 -2.35 -17.67 9.07
N LEU A 462 -3.38 -18.46 8.76
CA LEU A 462 -4.50 -18.04 7.92
C LEU A 462 -5.42 -17.01 8.62
N VAL A 463 -5.44 -16.96 9.96
CA VAL A 463 -6.07 -15.88 10.73
C VAL A 463 -5.29 -14.58 10.54
N ASP A 464 -3.96 -14.62 10.63
CA ASP A 464 -3.09 -13.44 10.45
C ASP A 464 -3.19 -12.87 9.02
N LEU A 465 -3.45 -13.73 8.03
CA LEU A 465 -3.71 -13.32 6.64
C LEU A 465 -5.13 -12.77 6.40
N GLY A 466 -6.00 -12.78 7.41
CA GLY A 466 -7.39 -12.33 7.29
C GLY A 466 -8.30 -13.30 6.51
N PHE A 467 -7.91 -14.57 6.36
CA PHE A 467 -8.74 -15.60 5.74
C PHE A 467 -9.69 -16.26 6.76
N PHE A 468 -9.19 -16.59 7.96
CA PHE A 468 -10.01 -17.17 9.03
C PHE A 468 -10.30 -16.19 10.15
N GLU A 469 -11.54 -16.16 10.62
CA GLU A 469 -11.91 -15.56 11.91
C GLU A 469 -11.82 -16.64 12.99
N GLN A 470 -10.92 -16.46 13.96
CA GLN A 470 -10.90 -17.34 15.13
C GLN A 470 -12.09 -17.04 16.04
N ARG A 471 -12.83 -18.09 16.39
CA ARG A 471 -13.96 -18.11 17.33
C ARG A 471 -13.74 -19.15 18.41
N GLY A 472 -14.65 -19.23 19.38
CA GLY A 472 -14.54 -20.17 20.50
C GLY A 472 -13.54 -19.73 21.57
N THR A 473 -13.09 -20.69 22.38
CA THR A 473 -12.14 -20.43 23.47
C THR A 473 -10.70 -20.65 22.99
N LYS A 474 -9.70 -20.36 23.84
CA LYS A 474 -8.30 -20.65 23.50
C LYS A 474 -8.01 -22.14 23.38
N ASP A 475 -8.71 -22.97 24.16
CA ASP A 475 -8.51 -24.42 24.22
C ASP A 475 -9.29 -25.16 23.12
N GLU A 476 -10.47 -24.64 22.77
CA GLU A 476 -11.34 -25.11 21.69
C GLU A 476 -11.65 -23.98 20.70
N PRO A 477 -10.65 -23.55 19.89
CA PRO A 477 -10.88 -22.56 18.86
C PRO A 477 -11.67 -23.18 17.70
N THR A 478 -12.47 -22.37 17.01
CA THR A 478 -13.00 -22.68 15.67
C THR A 478 -12.56 -21.61 14.68
N PHE A 479 -12.51 -21.97 13.41
CA PHE A 479 -12.00 -21.10 12.34
C PHE A 479 -13.08 -20.89 11.29
N TRP A 480 -13.60 -19.67 11.20
CA TRP A 480 -14.72 -19.33 10.35
C TRP A 480 -14.27 -18.57 9.10
N VAL A 481 -14.76 -18.98 7.93
CA VAL A 481 -14.48 -18.33 6.65
C VAL A 481 -15.51 -17.22 6.37
N PRO A 482 -15.06 -15.98 6.19
CA PRO A 482 -15.89 -14.84 5.78
C PRO A 482 -16.60 -15.08 4.46
N PHE A 483 -17.76 -14.42 4.31
CA PHE A 483 -18.56 -14.50 3.08
C PHE A 483 -17.76 -14.14 1.82
N LEU A 484 -16.77 -13.26 1.97
CA LEU A 484 -15.87 -12.82 0.91
C LEU A 484 -15.20 -13.99 0.14
N TYR A 485 -14.96 -15.14 0.78
CA TYR A 485 -14.25 -16.27 0.14
C TYR A 485 -15.17 -17.46 -0.21
N ARG A 486 -16.45 -17.41 0.14
CA ARG A 486 -17.29 -18.61 0.14
C ARG A 486 -17.71 -19.07 -1.24
N ASP A 487 -18.04 -18.15 -2.12
CA ASP A 487 -18.46 -18.51 -3.47
C ASP A 487 -17.29 -19.11 -4.26
N ALA A 488 -16.07 -18.59 -4.08
CA ALA A 488 -14.87 -19.12 -4.73
C ALA A 488 -14.49 -20.54 -4.27
N LEU A 489 -14.77 -20.88 -3.01
CA LEU A 489 -14.51 -22.20 -2.40
C LEU A 489 -15.77 -23.06 -2.28
N SER A 490 -16.87 -22.69 -2.94
CA SER A 490 -18.14 -23.42 -2.89
C SER A 490 -18.60 -23.81 -1.47
N LEU A 491 -18.32 -22.97 -0.46
CA LEU A 491 -18.45 -23.36 0.95
C LEU A 491 -19.91 -23.52 1.39
N VAL A 492 -20.15 -24.57 2.17
CA VAL A 492 -21.46 -24.86 2.73
C VAL A 492 -21.61 -24.16 4.09
N GLN A 493 -22.74 -23.48 4.31
CA GLN A 493 -23.04 -22.87 5.59
C GLN A 493 -23.10 -23.93 6.71
N GLY A 494 -22.43 -23.67 7.83
CA GLY A 494 -22.43 -24.52 9.02
C GLY A 494 -21.04 -24.71 9.61
N LYS A 495 -20.99 -25.40 10.75
CA LYS A 495 -19.77 -25.88 11.39
C LYS A 495 -19.48 -27.30 10.90
N ALA A 496 -18.21 -27.62 10.69
CA ALA A 496 -17.75 -28.98 10.50
C ALA A 496 -17.98 -29.74 11.80
N ASP A 497 -18.72 -30.83 11.71
CA ASP A 497 -18.89 -31.74 12.82
C ASP A 497 -17.57 -32.52 13.00
N ASN A 498 -17.28 -32.93 14.22
CA ASN A 498 -16.27 -33.97 14.42
C ASN A 498 -16.96 -35.26 13.96
N ASP A 499 -16.60 -35.77 12.79
CA ASP A 499 -17.07 -37.08 12.34
C ASP A 499 -16.46 -38.15 13.27
N ASP A 500 -17.17 -38.42 14.36
CA ASP A 500 -17.09 -39.63 15.18
C ASP A 500 -18.53 -39.98 15.59
N GLU A 501 -19.33 -40.47 14.63
CA GLU A 501 -20.40 -41.46 14.87
C GLU A 501 -20.49 -42.47 13.71
#